data_AF-A0A7S2N3V0-F1
#
_entry.id   AF-A0A7S2N3V0-F1
#
_cell.length_a   1.000
_cell.length_b   1.000
_cell.length_c   1.000
_cell.angle_alpha   90.00
_cell.angle_beta   90.00
_cell.angle_gamma   90.00
#
_symmetry.space_group_name_H-M   'P 1'
#
loop_
_entity.id
_entity.type
_entity.pdbx_description
1 polymer ?
#
loop_
_entity_poly.entity_id
_entity_poly.type
_entity_poly.pdbx_seq_one_letter_code
_entity_poly.pdbx_strand_id
1 'polypeptide(L)'
;DERRMRTAMPFVQPVQQLFERLPREDKPGAMSFLAITSDKGLCGGINSSVAKITRFGVVDEEAKGNTAKVMVMGNKGIGALKRLFGDRFTYSFEECSKQPWGFGAASIIAEQVAATNPARLKLCSNKFRSLVSYETVASDCVTIQEAQSMDKAEFSKAMDVYSFEPSIYEVWTDLHEFYYACVIHGLYLEGVVSEQSARMGAMEN
;
A
#
# COMPACT_ATOMS: atom_id res chain seq x y z
N ASP A 1 -0.79 -9.29 -17.88
CA ASP A 1 -0.30 -8.37 -16.84
C ASP A 1 1.05 -8.73 -16.23
N GLU A 2 1.44 -10.01 -16.15
CA GLU A 2 2.75 -10.41 -15.60
C GLU A 2 3.94 -9.69 -16.26
N ARG A 3 3.93 -9.56 -17.60
CA ARG A 3 4.97 -8.79 -18.31
C ARG A 3 5.07 -7.35 -17.82
N ARG A 4 3.93 -6.67 -17.61
CA ARG A 4 3.89 -5.29 -17.12
C ARG A 4 4.45 -5.19 -15.71
N MET A 5 4.05 -6.12 -14.84
CA MET A 5 4.59 -6.22 -13.48
C MET A 5 6.11 -6.38 -13.52
N ARG A 6 6.64 -7.36 -14.26
CA ARG A 6 8.09 -7.61 -14.38
C ARG A 6 8.86 -6.40 -14.91
N THR A 7 8.29 -5.65 -15.86
CA THR A 7 8.92 -4.43 -16.39
C THR A 7 8.87 -3.27 -15.40
N ALA A 8 7.82 -3.17 -14.57
CA ALA A 8 7.67 -2.09 -13.60
C ALA A 8 8.43 -2.33 -12.29
N MET A 9 8.68 -3.57 -11.88
CA MET A 9 9.36 -3.88 -10.61
C MET A 9 10.73 -3.19 -10.48
N PRO A 10 11.62 -3.23 -11.49
CA PRO A 10 12.90 -2.51 -11.44
C PRO A 10 12.77 -0.99 -11.28
N PHE A 11 11.62 -0.41 -11.66
CA PHE A 11 11.36 1.02 -11.50
C PHE A 11 10.92 1.38 -10.07
N VAL A 12 10.12 0.52 -9.42
CA VAL A 12 9.58 0.82 -8.07
C VAL A 12 10.49 0.35 -6.92
N GLN A 13 11.26 -0.73 -7.12
CA GLN A 13 12.07 -1.33 -6.06
C GLN A 13 13.18 -0.43 -5.49
N PRO A 14 13.93 0.36 -6.29
CA PRO A 14 15.04 1.15 -5.76
C PRO A 14 14.62 2.15 -4.68
N VAL A 15 13.52 2.88 -4.91
CA VAL A 15 13.01 3.83 -3.90
C VAL A 15 12.41 3.10 -2.71
N GLN A 16 11.78 1.94 -2.90
CA GLN A 16 11.28 1.12 -1.79
C GLN A 16 12.43 0.68 -0.88
N GLN A 17 13.51 0.16 -1.47
CA GLN A 17 14.70 -0.27 -0.74
C GLN A 17 15.38 0.88 0.00
N LEU A 18 15.37 2.10 -0.57
CA LEU A 18 15.86 3.28 0.13
C LEU A 18 15.06 3.55 1.41
N PHE A 19 13.73 3.55 1.33
CA PHE A 19 12.85 3.78 2.48
C PHE A 19 12.86 2.62 3.49
N GLU A 20 13.11 1.39 3.05
CA GLU A 20 13.27 0.23 3.95
C GLU A 20 14.48 0.34 4.88
N ARG A 21 15.45 1.22 4.58
CA ARG A 21 16.60 1.50 5.45
C ARG A 21 16.26 2.38 6.63
N LEU A 22 15.15 3.13 6.55
CA LEU A 22 14.76 4.05 7.62
C LEU A 22 14.37 3.25 8.86
N PRO A 23 14.73 3.73 10.07
CA PRO A 23 14.31 3.09 11.30
C PRO A 23 12.78 3.08 11.38
N ARG A 24 12.23 1.97 11.88
CA ARG A 24 10.81 1.86 12.20
C ARG A 24 10.66 2.05 13.70
N GLU A 25 10.00 3.12 14.09
CA GLU A 25 9.61 3.36 15.48
C GLU A 25 8.14 2.97 15.66
N ASP A 26 7.84 2.09 16.61
CA ASP A 26 6.46 1.79 17.00
C ASP A 26 5.94 2.90 17.92
N LYS A 27 5.60 4.06 17.33
CA LYS A 27 5.01 5.18 18.05
C LYS A 27 3.50 4.97 18.18
N PRO A 28 2.90 5.29 19.34
CA PRO A 28 1.44 5.33 19.48
C PRO A 28 0.87 6.41 18.55
N GLY A 29 -0.27 6.12 17.91
CA GLY A 29 -0.88 7.03 16.96
C GLY A 29 -1.99 6.39 16.14
N ALA A 30 -2.79 7.21 15.47
CA ALA A 30 -3.85 6.69 14.60
C ALA A 30 -3.23 5.83 13.47
N MET A 31 -3.76 4.62 13.27
CA MET A 31 -3.32 3.73 12.19
C MET A 31 -4.28 3.84 11.01
N SER A 32 -3.75 4.15 9.83
CA SER A 32 -4.49 4.10 8.57
C SER A 32 -4.19 2.80 7.84
N PHE A 33 -5.22 2.17 7.28
CA PHE A 33 -5.08 0.99 6.43
C PHE A 33 -5.49 1.33 5.00
N LEU A 34 -4.68 1.00 4.00
CA LEU A 34 -5.09 0.98 2.60
C LEU A 34 -5.26 -0.46 2.14
N ALA A 35 -6.50 -0.89 1.96
CA ALA A 35 -6.84 -2.21 1.42
C ALA A 35 -6.84 -2.16 -0.11
N ILE A 36 -5.92 -2.89 -0.76
CA ILE A 36 -5.80 -2.97 -2.21
C ILE A 36 -6.48 -4.25 -2.69
N THR A 37 -7.67 -4.08 -3.27
CA THR A 37 -8.54 -5.14 -3.78
C THR A 37 -8.88 -4.92 -5.26
N SER A 38 -9.58 -5.86 -5.88
CA SER A 38 -10.06 -5.70 -7.26
C SER A 38 -11.45 -5.05 -7.33
N ASP A 39 -11.79 -4.53 -8.51
CA ASP A 39 -13.17 -4.11 -8.81
C ASP A 39 -14.08 -5.31 -9.18
N LYS A 40 -13.47 -6.38 -9.70
CA LYS A 40 -14.17 -7.52 -10.29
C LYS A 40 -14.27 -8.70 -9.33
N GLY A 41 -15.34 -9.48 -9.47
CA GLY A 41 -15.49 -10.75 -8.74
C GLY A 41 -14.77 -11.92 -9.39
N LEU A 42 -15.13 -13.13 -8.95
CA LEU A 42 -14.68 -14.40 -9.53
C LEU A 42 -13.15 -14.56 -9.56
N CYS A 43 -12.48 -14.10 -8.51
CA CYS A 43 -11.02 -14.17 -8.35
C CYS A 43 -10.64 -15.04 -7.14
N GLY A 44 -11.46 -16.04 -6.82
CA GLY A 44 -11.29 -16.87 -5.62
C GLY A 44 -11.20 -16.05 -4.33
N GLY A 45 -10.19 -16.34 -3.50
CA GLY A 45 -9.98 -15.73 -2.19
C GLY A 45 -9.30 -14.36 -2.17
N ILE A 46 -8.87 -13.81 -3.32
CA ILE A 46 -8.01 -12.61 -3.43
C ILE A 46 -8.54 -11.40 -2.65
N ASN A 47 -9.82 -11.08 -2.79
CA ASN A 47 -10.42 -9.92 -2.12
C ASN A 47 -10.74 -10.21 -0.66
N SER A 48 -11.20 -11.43 -0.37
CA SER A 48 -11.58 -11.84 0.99
C SER A 48 -10.36 -11.93 1.91
N SER A 49 -9.19 -12.34 1.39
CA SER A 49 -7.96 -12.39 2.17
C SER A 49 -7.49 -10.98 2.56
N VAL A 50 -7.49 -10.03 1.63
CA VAL A 50 -7.14 -8.63 1.90
C VAL A 50 -8.13 -7.99 2.88
N ALA A 51 -9.43 -8.22 2.71
CA ALA A 51 -10.43 -7.73 3.66
C ALA A 51 -10.24 -8.33 5.06
N LYS A 52 -9.90 -9.63 5.14
CA LYS A 52 -9.65 -10.32 6.41
C LYS A 52 -8.43 -9.77 7.15
N ILE A 53 -7.28 -9.61 6.49
CA ILE A 53 -6.09 -9.06 7.14
C ILE A 53 -6.29 -7.60 7.57
N THR A 54 -6.99 -6.81 6.75
CA THR A 54 -7.34 -5.42 7.09
C THR A 54 -8.22 -5.38 8.33
N ARG A 55 -9.26 -6.21 8.38
CA ARG A 55 -10.15 -6.32 9.55
C ARG A 55 -9.39 -6.68 10.82
N PHE A 56 -8.49 -7.65 10.74
CA PHE A 56 -7.68 -8.03 11.90
C PHE A 56 -6.75 -6.90 12.34
N GLY A 57 -6.13 -6.20 11.41
CA GLY A 57 -5.31 -5.02 11.73
C GLY A 57 -6.11 -3.93 12.42
N VAL A 58 -7.30 -3.60 11.93
CA VAL A 58 -8.18 -2.59 12.55
C VAL A 58 -8.52 -2.97 13.99
N VAL A 59 -9.00 -4.20 14.22
CA VAL A 59 -9.38 -4.67 15.56
C VAL A 59 -8.17 -4.71 16.51
N ASP A 60 -7.00 -5.12 16.02
CA ASP A 60 -5.77 -5.17 16.82
C ASP A 60 -5.31 -3.78 17.26
N GLU A 61 -5.33 -2.79 16.37
CA GLU A 61 -4.96 -1.42 16.72
C GLU A 61 -5.96 -0.78 17.69
N GLU A 62 -7.25 -1.04 17.53
CA GLU A 62 -8.27 -0.55 18.46
C GLU A 62 -8.17 -1.21 19.83
N ALA A 63 -7.81 -2.50 19.90
CA ALA A 63 -7.55 -3.18 21.16
C ALA A 63 -6.33 -2.60 21.89
N LYS A 64 -5.37 -2.04 21.16
CA LYS A 64 -4.22 -1.27 21.71
C LYS A 64 -4.59 0.16 22.11
N GLY A 65 -5.83 0.60 21.89
CA GLY A 65 -6.30 1.96 22.19
C GLY A 65 -6.01 2.98 21.09
N ASN A 66 -5.52 2.56 19.92
CA ASN A 66 -5.29 3.45 18.79
C ASN A 66 -6.57 3.65 17.97
N THR A 67 -6.76 4.83 17.39
CA THR A 67 -7.81 5.04 16.37
C THR A 67 -7.41 4.38 15.06
N ALA A 68 -8.33 3.66 14.41
CA ALA A 68 -8.11 3.07 13.09
C ALA A 68 -8.90 3.82 12.01
N LYS A 69 -8.26 4.04 10.86
CA LYS A 69 -8.86 4.63 9.65
C LYS A 69 -8.71 3.66 8.48
N VAL A 70 -9.68 3.63 7.57
CA VAL A 70 -9.70 2.70 6.44
C VAL A 70 -9.84 3.45 5.12
N MET A 71 -8.92 3.18 4.22
CA MET A 71 -8.98 3.52 2.81
C MET A 71 -9.07 2.22 2.00
N VAL A 72 -9.78 2.26 0.88
CA VAL A 72 -9.91 1.09 0.02
C VAL A 72 -9.68 1.45 -1.43
N MET A 73 -8.88 0.64 -2.11
CA MET A 73 -8.79 0.60 -3.55
C MET A 73 -9.52 -0.65 -4.07
N GLY A 74 -10.48 -0.45 -4.97
CA GLY A 74 -11.29 -1.51 -5.58
C GLY A 74 -12.65 -1.73 -4.92
N ASN A 75 -13.68 -1.90 -5.75
CA ASN A 75 -15.07 -2.03 -5.29
C ASN A 75 -15.34 -3.22 -4.35
N LYS A 76 -14.57 -4.32 -4.47
CA LYS A 76 -14.80 -5.52 -3.65
C LYS A 76 -14.37 -5.33 -2.20
N GLY A 77 -13.31 -4.57 -1.94
CA GLY A 77 -12.92 -4.22 -0.58
C GLY A 77 -13.94 -3.29 0.10
N ILE A 78 -14.53 -2.35 -0.66
CA ILE A 78 -15.51 -1.38 -0.11
C ILE A 78 -16.71 -2.15 0.43
N GLY A 79 -17.30 -3.04 -0.37
CA GLY A 79 -18.44 -3.86 0.08
C GLY A 79 -18.12 -4.72 1.30
N ALA A 80 -16.92 -5.28 1.39
CA ALA A 80 -16.51 -6.16 2.49
C ALA A 80 -16.23 -5.40 3.79
N LEU A 81 -15.58 -4.24 3.73
CA LEU A 81 -15.12 -3.50 4.90
C LEU A 81 -16.12 -2.44 5.37
N LYS A 82 -16.89 -1.81 4.46
CA LYS A 82 -17.82 -0.72 4.81
C LYS A 82 -18.95 -1.19 5.73
N ARG A 83 -19.37 -2.46 5.64
CA ARG A 83 -20.36 -3.04 6.54
C ARG A 83 -19.90 -3.09 8.00
N LEU A 84 -18.60 -3.23 8.23
CA LEU A 84 -18.02 -3.39 9.58
C LEU A 84 -17.45 -2.07 10.12
N PHE A 85 -16.87 -1.25 9.24
CA PHE A 85 -16.04 -0.11 9.62
C PHE A 85 -16.46 1.18 8.91
N GLY A 86 -17.73 1.30 8.50
CA GLY A 86 -18.19 2.41 7.66
C GLY A 86 -17.94 3.81 8.26
N ASP A 87 -17.91 3.92 9.58
CA ASP A 87 -17.57 5.13 10.35
C ASP A 87 -16.06 5.47 10.35
N ARG A 88 -15.20 4.53 9.96
CA ARG A 88 -13.73 4.67 9.88
C ARG A 88 -13.24 4.93 8.45
N PHE A 89 -14.11 4.90 7.45
CA PHE A 89 -13.73 5.11 6.06
C PHE A 89 -13.32 6.57 5.82
N THR A 90 -12.11 6.78 5.28
CA THR A 90 -11.63 8.11 4.90
C THR A 90 -11.69 8.34 3.40
N TYR A 91 -11.37 7.31 2.60
CA TYR A 91 -11.39 7.41 1.14
C TYR A 91 -11.65 6.06 0.47
N SER A 92 -12.27 6.09 -0.71
CA SER A 92 -12.46 4.91 -1.54
C SER A 92 -12.15 5.22 -3.00
N PHE A 93 -11.30 4.39 -3.60
CA PHE A 93 -10.95 4.45 -5.01
C PHE A 93 -11.69 3.34 -5.74
N GLU A 94 -12.59 3.75 -6.62
CA GLU A 94 -13.44 2.85 -7.41
C GLU A 94 -12.96 2.82 -8.85
N GLU A 95 -13.27 1.73 -9.56
CA GLU A 95 -13.07 1.62 -11.01
C GLU A 95 -11.61 1.74 -11.48
N CYS A 96 -10.65 1.45 -10.60
CA CYS A 96 -9.21 1.49 -10.88
C CYS A 96 -8.80 0.60 -12.06
N SER A 97 -9.58 -0.46 -12.33
CA SER A 97 -9.35 -1.40 -13.43
C SER A 97 -10.03 -1.05 -14.76
N LYS A 98 -10.83 0.04 -14.83
CA LYS A 98 -11.52 0.43 -16.07
C LYS A 98 -10.60 1.07 -17.10
N GLN A 99 -9.61 1.83 -16.65
CA GLN A 99 -8.61 2.45 -17.51
C GLN A 99 -7.31 1.63 -17.53
N PRO A 100 -6.52 1.69 -18.61
CA PRO A 100 -5.19 1.11 -18.60
C PRO A 100 -4.37 1.65 -17.42
N TRP A 101 -3.92 0.75 -16.54
CA TRP A 101 -3.11 1.14 -15.39
C TRP A 101 -1.73 1.64 -15.83
N GLY A 102 -1.35 2.80 -15.31
CA GLY A 102 -0.05 3.43 -15.50
C GLY A 102 0.40 4.15 -14.24
N PHE A 103 1.62 4.67 -14.23
CA PHE A 103 2.17 5.33 -13.05
C PHE A 103 1.34 6.56 -12.64
N GLY A 104 0.83 7.35 -13.58
CA GLY A 104 -0.01 8.51 -13.27
C GLY A 104 -1.28 8.17 -12.48
N ALA A 105 -1.89 7.01 -12.72
CA ALA A 105 -3.03 6.56 -11.92
C ALA A 105 -2.61 6.26 -10.47
N ALA A 106 -1.44 5.63 -10.29
CA ALA A 106 -0.87 5.41 -8.96
C ALA A 106 -0.51 6.73 -8.27
N SER A 107 0.00 7.73 -9.00
CA SER A 107 0.31 9.06 -8.48
C SER A 107 -0.92 9.79 -7.96
N ILE A 108 -2.05 9.74 -8.67
CA ILE A 108 -3.31 10.36 -8.21
C ILE A 108 -3.77 9.72 -6.89
N ILE A 109 -3.68 8.40 -6.78
CA ILE A 109 -4.05 7.69 -5.54
C ILE A 109 -3.07 8.03 -4.43
N ALA A 110 -1.77 8.06 -4.71
CA ALA A 110 -0.73 8.43 -3.77
C ALA A 110 -0.95 9.85 -3.20
N GLU A 111 -1.29 10.80 -4.05
CA GLU A 111 -1.63 12.18 -3.66
C GLU A 111 -2.83 12.19 -2.70
N GLN A 112 -3.91 11.47 -3.01
CA GLN A 112 -5.07 11.37 -2.12
C GLN A 112 -4.73 10.69 -0.79
N VAL A 113 -3.93 9.63 -0.81
CA VAL A 113 -3.45 8.97 0.42
C VAL A 113 -2.61 9.94 1.25
N ALA A 114 -1.70 10.69 0.64
CA ALA A 114 -0.90 11.71 1.31
C ALA A 114 -1.76 12.84 1.88
N ALA A 115 -2.78 13.28 1.16
CA ALA A 115 -3.71 14.32 1.61
C ALA A 115 -4.52 13.92 2.85
N THR A 116 -4.75 12.61 3.08
CA THR A 116 -5.34 12.13 4.36
C THR A 116 -4.41 12.30 5.56
N ASN A 117 -3.14 12.64 5.31
CA ASN A 117 -2.09 12.89 6.28
C ASN A 117 -2.02 11.81 7.38
N PRO A 118 -1.79 10.53 7.00
CA PRO A 118 -1.78 9.43 7.96
C PRO A 118 -0.57 9.54 8.90
N ALA A 119 -0.82 9.32 10.19
CA ALA A 119 0.25 9.24 11.18
C ALA A 119 1.06 7.94 11.07
N ARG A 120 0.37 6.84 10.75
CA ARG A 120 0.94 5.53 10.43
C ARG A 120 0.12 4.90 9.31
N LEU A 121 0.74 4.15 8.42
CA LEU A 121 0.07 3.57 7.25
C LEU A 121 0.45 2.11 7.03
N LYS A 122 -0.55 1.23 7.00
CA LYS A 122 -0.42 -0.17 6.58
C LYS A 122 -1.08 -0.41 5.23
N LEU A 123 -0.35 -1.04 4.33
CA LEU A 123 -0.82 -1.41 2.99
C LEU A 123 -1.17 -2.89 2.99
N CYS A 124 -2.45 -3.20 2.83
CA CYS A 124 -2.96 -4.57 2.81
C CYS A 124 -3.16 -5.00 1.36
N SER A 125 -2.34 -5.93 0.86
CA SER A 125 -2.35 -6.34 -0.54
C SER A 125 -1.96 -7.81 -0.72
N ASN A 126 -2.08 -8.31 -1.95
CA ASN A 126 -1.59 -9.62 -2.35
C ASN A 126 -0.28 -9.48 -3.12
N LYS A 127 0.79 -10.09 -2.61
CA LYS A 127 2.08 -10.22 -3.30
C LYS A 127 2.06 -11.46 -4.18
N PHE A 128 2.51 -11.29 -5.42
CA PHE A 128 2.54 -12.38 -6.38
C PHE A 128 3.74 -13.28 -6.10
N ARG A 129 3.51 -14.60 -5.94
CA ARG A 129 4.59 -15.58 -5.75
C ARG A 129 4.76 -16.45 -6.99
N SER A 130 3.67 -16.99 -7.51
CA SER A 130 3.63 -17.78 -8.74
C SER A 130 2.21 -17.80 -9.32
N LEU A 131 2.03 -18.40 -10.50
CA LEU A 131 0.70 -18.53 -11.12
C LEU A 131 -0.30 -19.33 -10.28
N VAL A 132 0.16 -20.09 -9.28
CA VAL A 132 -0.68 -20.92 -8.41
C VAL A 132 -0.71 -20.40 -6.96
N SER A 133 0.11 -19.40 -6.62
CA SER A 133 0.23 -18.92 -5.24
C SER A 133 0.47 -17.42 -5.13
N TYR A 134 -0.15 -16.82 -4.12
CA TYR A 134 0.04 -15.44 -3.72
C TYR A 134 0.12 -15.40 -2.19
N GLU A 135 0.64 -14.30 -1.66
CA GLU A 135 0.74 -14.06 -0.23
C GLU A 135 0.03 -12.76 0.13
N THR A 136 -0.94 -12.82 1.03
CA THR A 136 -1.62 -11.63 1.53
C THR A 136 -0.84 -11.05 2.70
N VAL A 137 -0.41 -9.80 2.59
CA VAL A 137 0.41 -9.13 3.60
C VAL A 137 -0.15 -7.76 3.97
N ALA A 138 0.10 -7.34 5.21
CA ALA A 138 -0.09 -5.97 5.67
C ALA A 138 1.30 -5.39 5.94
N SER A 139 1.82 -4.60 4.99
CA SER A 139 3.16 -4.01 5.09
C SER A 139 3.08 -2.57 5.57
N ASP A 140 3.94 -2.18 6.51
CA ASP A 140 4.08 -0.77 6.88
C ASP A 140 4.66 0.05 5.72
N CYS A 141 4.10 1.23 5.53
CA CYS A 141 4.56 2.26 4.62
C CYS A 141 5.00 3.45 5.46
N VAL A 142 6.25 3.91 5.28
CA VAL A 142 6.78 5.04 6.04
C VAL A 142 6.00 6.29 5.66
N THR A 143 5.30 6.90 6.62
CA THR A 143 4.51 8.10 6.34
C THR A 143 5.33 9.38 6.42
N ILE A 144 4.84 10.45 5.79
CA ILE A 144 5.44 11.79 5.88
C ILE A 144 5.55 12.23 7.35
N GLN A 145 4.53 11.95 8.17
CA GLN A 145 4.56 12.26 9.60
C GLN A 145 5.63 11.45 10.35
N GLU A 146 5.72 10.14 10.10
CA GLU A 146 6.77 9.31 10.71
C GLU A 146 8.15 9.83 10.35
N ALA A 147 8.39 10.12 9.07
CA ALA A 147 9.67 10.65 8.59
C ALA A 147 10.03 12.00 9.25
N GLN A 148 9.06 12.92 9.40
CA GLN A 148 9.29 14.21 10.05
C GLN A 148 9.56 14.10 11.56
N SER A 149 9.00 13.08 12.20
CA SER A 149 9.16 12.82 13.65
C SER A 149 10.37 11.97 14.01
N MET A 150 11.12 11.49 13.01
CA MET A 150 12.23 10.56 13.18
C MET A 150 13.41 11.23 13.86
N ASP A 151 14.14 10.49 14.68
CA ASP A 151 15.39 10.99 15.23
C ASP A 151 16.39 11.35 14.12
N LYS A 152 16.95 12.56 14.19
CA LYS A 152 17.83 13.08 13.13
C LYS A 152 19.12 12.27 13.01
N ALA A 153 19.65 11.74 14.12
CA ALA A 153 20.88 10.96 14.09
C ALA A 153 20.61 9.57 13.48
N GLU A 154 19.48 8.94 13.82
CA GLU A 154 19.08 7.67 13.20
C GLU A 154 18.76 7.81 11.71
N PHE A 155 18.03 8.86 11.34
CA PHE A 155 17.76 9.20 9.93
C PHE A 155 19.06 9.42 9.15
N SER A 156 19.97 10.24 9.69
CA SER A 156 21.28 10.48 9.08
C SER A 156 22.05 9.18 8.89
N LYS A 157 22.11 8.32 9.91
CA LYS A 157 22.81 7.03 9.84
C LYS A 157 22.21 6.10 8.77
N ALA A 158 20.90 6.10 8.58
CA ALA A 158 20.25 5.28 7.55
C ALA A 158 20.63 5.75 6.12
N MET A 159 20.76 7.07 5.94
CA MET A 159 20.95 7.74 4.65
C MET A 159 22.41 8.03 4.30
N ASP A 160 23.35 7.96 5.24
CA ASP A 160 24.79 8.29 5.08
C ASP A 160 25.53 7.48 3.98
N VAL A 161 24.92 6.40 3.52
CA VAL A 161 25.43 5.58 2.39
C VAL A 161 25.20 6.26 1.03
N TYR A 162 24.38 7.32 0.98
CA TYR A 162 24.03 8.06 -0.22
C TYR A 162 24.51 9.51 -0.14
N SER A 163 25.06 10.00 -1.25
CA SER A 163 25.26 11.43 -1.47
C SER A 163 24.07 11.97 -2.25
N PHE A 164 23.38 12.97 -1.70
CA PHE A 164 22.23 13.61 -2.34
C PHE A 164 22.66 14.89 -3.04
N GLU A 165 22.17 15.06 -4.27
CA GLU A 165 22.34 16.29 -5.06
C GLU A 165 20.98 16.63 -5.72
N PRO A 166 20.27 17.70 -5.31
CA PRO A 166 20.54 18.65 -4.20
C PRO A 166 20.46 18.02 -2.80
N SER A 167 20.57 18.83 -1.74
CA SER A 167 20.55 18.30 -0.37
C SER A 167 19.30 17.48 -0.07
N ILE A 168 19.42 16.42 0.74
CA ILE A 168 18.29 15.53 1.07
C ILE A 168 17.09 16.30 1.63
N TYR A 169 17.31 17.37 2.39
CA TYR A 169 16.26 18.20 2.97
C TYR A 169 15.45 18.97 1.91
N GLU A 170 16.05 19.28 0.77
CA GLU A 170 15.37 19.96 -0.34
C GLU A 170 14.52 18.99 -1.16
N VAL A 171 15.01 17.76 -1.36
CA VAL A 171 14.33 16.76 -2.21
C VAL A 171 13.45 15.78 -1.45
N TRP A 172 13.41 15.85 -0.11
CA TRP A 172 12.74 14.85 0.72
C TRP A 172 11.26 14.69 0.40
N THR A 173 10.54 15.81 0.28
CA THR A 173 9.10 15.81 0.00
C THR A 173 8.82 15.15 -1.34
N ASP A 174 9.50 15.57 -2.40
CA ASP A 174 9.35 15.02 -3.75
C ASP A 174 9.67 13.51 -3.77
N LEU A 175 10.74 13.12 -3.06
CA LEU A 175 11.15 11.73 -2.94
C LEU A 175 10.11 10.88 -2.19
N HIS A 176 9.48 11.43 -1.15
CA HIS A 176 8.43 10.74 -0.38
C HIS A 176 7.14 10.57 -1.20
N GLU A 177 6.72 11.62 -1.93
CA GLU A 177 5.58 11.54 -2.84
C GLU A 177 5.82 10.51 -3.95
N PHE A 178 7.03 10.50 -4.52
CA PHE A 178 7.45 9.50 -5.49
C PHE A 178 7.45 8.08 -4.89
N TYR A 179 7.92 7.92 -3.66
CA TYR A 179 7.89 6.66 -2.92
C TYR A 179 6.47 6.10 -2.78
N TYR A 180 5.50 6.93 -2.34
CA TYR A 180 4.11 6.51 -2.24
C TYR A 180 3.57 6.00 -3.57
N ALA A 181 3.80 6.75 -4.65
CA ALA A 181 3.36 6.37 -5.99
C ALA A 181 4.01 5.04 -6.45
N CYS A 182 5.32 4.86 -6.22
CA CYS A 182 6.02 3.61 -6.53
C CYS A 182 5.49 2.41 -5.73
N VAL A 183 5.26 2.58 -4.43
CA VAL A 183 4.69 1.52 -3.58
C VAL A 183 3.31 1.13 -4.06
N ILE A 184 2.39 2.08 -4.23
CA ILE A 184 1.03 1.81 -4.70
C ILE A 184 1.05 1.18 -6.09
N HIS A 185 1.90 1.67 -6.99
CA HIS A 185 2.03 1.13 -8.35
C HIS A 185 2.47 -0.34 -8.34
N GLY A 186 3.49 -0.68 -7.55
CA GLY A 186 3.99 -2.03 -7.41
C GLY A 186 2.93 -2.98 -6.83
N LEU A 187 2.32 -2.61 -5.70
CA LEU A 187 1.33 -3.45 -5.03
C LEU A 187 0.07 -3.67 -5.88
N TYR A 188 -0.37 -2.66 -6.65
CA TYR A 188 -1.47 -2.84 -7.58
C TYR A 188 -1.10 -3.86 -8.68
N LEU A 189 0.08 -3.74 -9.28
CA LEU A 189 0.51 -4.67 -10.34
C LEU A 189 0.63 -6.11 -9.83
N GLU A 190 1.21 -6.32 -8.66
CA GLU A 190 1.23 -7.65 -8.01
C GLU A 190 -0.18 -8.17 -7.73
N GLY A 191 -1.06 -7.29 -7.25
CA GLY A 191 -2.46 -7.61 -6.99
C GLY A 191 -3.22 -8.05 -8.25
N VAL A 192 -3.05 -7.34 -9.36
CA VAL A 192 -3.69 -7.67 -10.64
C VAL A 192 -3.18 -9.00 -11.20
N VAL A 193 -1.88 -9.25 -11.15
CA VAL A 193 -1.34 -10.55 -11.62
C VAL A 193 -1.88 -11.69 -10.75
N SER A 194 -1.89 -11.51 -9.43
CA SER A 194 -2.45 -12.49 -8.49
C SER A 194 -3.95 -12.71 -8.72
N GLU A 195 -4.71 -11.66 -9.01
CA GLU A 195 -6.14 -11.72 -9.36
C GLU A 195 -6.38 -12.58 -10.60
N GLN A 196 -5.62 -12.36 -11.67
CA GLN A 196 -5.80 -13.12 -12.92
C GLN A 196 -5.42 -14.59 -12.72
N SER A 197 -4.31 -14.86 -12.04
CA SER A 197 -3.89 -16.22 -11.70
C SER A 197 -4.95 -16.95 -10.88
N ALA A 198 -5.50 -16.31 -9.84
CA ALA A 198 -6.55 -16.90 -9.02
C ALA A 198 -7.88 -17.06 -9.78
N ARG A 199 -8.21 -16.16 -10.70
CA ARG A 199 -9.40 -16.29 -11.55
C ARG A 199 -9.31 -17.49 -12.48
N MET A 200 -8.14 -17.73 -13.09
CA MET A 200 -7.91 -18.91 -13.92
C MET A 200 -8.13 -20.19 -13.10
N GLY A 201 -7.48 -20.30 -11.93
CA GLY A 201 -7.67 -21.47 -11.06
C GLY A 201 -9.09 -21.60 -10.49
N ALA A 202 -9.82 -20.51 -10.28
CA ALA A 202 -11.21 -20.56 -9.83
C ALA A 202 -12.21 -20.98 -10.92
N MET A 203 -11.86 -20.83 -12.20
CA MET A 203 -12.67 -21.29 -13.33
C MET A 203 -12.42 -22.76 -13.68
N GLU A 204 -11.26 -23.31 -13.29
CA GLU A 204 -10.91 -24.71 -13.49
C GLU A 204 -11.55 -25.67 -12.46
N ASN A 205 -12.04 -25.15 -11.33
CA ASN A 205 -12.71 -25.91 -10.27
C ASN A 205 -14.25 -25.81 -10.37
#